data_AF-A0A8X7S6M4-F1
#
_entry.id   AF-A0A8X7S6M4-F1
#
_cell.length_a   1.000
_cell.length_b   1.000
_cell.length_c   1.000
_cell.angle_alpha   90.00
_cell.angle_beta   90.00
_cell.angle_gamma   90.00
#
_symmetry.space_group_name_H-M   'P 1'
#
loop_
_entity.id
_entity.type
_entity.pdbx_description
1 polymer ?
#
loop_
_entity_poly.entity_id
_entity_poly.type
_entity_poly.pdbx_seq_one_letter_code
_entity_poly.pdbx_strand_id
1 'polypeptide(L)'
;MTSPDHDDILRLDQARVKYIHSKLSKKLTAGDRVRQSQSADLEARDGRTLGSGDYIVTVGIGTPKHDLSLIFDTGSDLTWTQCEPCGRNKTCYPQKEPIFNSSLSSSYFQCFVLIAVV
;
A
#
# COMPACT_ATOMS: atom_id res chain seq x y z
N MET A 1 17.58 21.94 21.24
CA MET A 1 17.79 21.02 20.10
C MET A 1 16.48 20.96 19.34
N THR A 2 16.45 21.39 18.08
CA THR A 2 15.26 21.32 17.23
C THR A 2 15.18 19.93 16.61
N SER A 3 13.97 19.37 16.51
CA SER A 3 13.75 18.12 15.78
C SER A 3 14.23 18.28 14.34
N PRO A 4 14.93 17.29 13.76
CA PRO A 4 15.27 17.32 12.35
C PRO A 4 14.01 17.35 11.49
N ASP A 5 14.10 17.99 10.33
CA ASP A 5 13.03 18.01 9.34
C ASP A 5 12.85 16.61 8.71
N HIS A 6 11.60 16.20 8.50
CA HIS A 6 11.27 14.85 8.03
C HIS A 6 11.78 14.62 6.59
N ASP A 7 11.77 15.67 5.77
CA ASP A 7 12.29 15.61 4.40
C ASP A 7 13.81 15.40 4.36
N ASP A 8 14.53 16.02 5.30
CA ASP A 8 15.97 15.81 5.44
C ASP A 8 16.30 14.40 5.92
N ILE A 9 15.54 13.87 6.88
CA ILE A 9 15.67 12.47 7.33
C ILE A 9 15.45 11.52 6.13
N LEU A 10 14.34 11.70 5.40
CA LEU A 10 14.01 10.87 4.24
C LEU A 10 15.11 10.94 3.16
N ARG A 11 15.63 12.13 2.89
CA ARG A 11 16.71 12.33 1.91
C ARG A 11 17.99 11.60 2.30
N LEU A 12 18.38 11.66 3.58
CA LEU A 12 19.56 10.96 4.10
C LEU A 12 19.37 9.43 4.04
N ASP A 13 18.18 8.95 4.39
CA ASP A 13 17.86 7.52 4.33
C ASP A 13 17.88 7.01 2.88
N GLN A 14 17.32 7.75 1.93
CA GLN A 14 17.43 7.43 0.51
C GLN A 14 18.88 7.38 0.02
N ALA A 15 19.73 8.32 0.45
CA ALA A 15 21.15 8.32 0.11
C ALA A 15 21.87 7.09 0.70
N ARG A 16 21.54 6.71 1.93
CA ARG A 16 22.06 5.51 2.60
C ARG A 16 21.65 4.24 1.88
N VAL A 17 20.39 4.11 1.49
CA VAL A 17 19.88 2.96 0.71
C VAL A 17 20.64 2.83 -0.62
N LYS A 18 20.78 3.93 -1.37
CA LYS A 18 21.56 3.95 -2.62
C LYS A 18 23.01 3.51 -2.40
N TYR A 19 23.65 3.96 -1.33
CA TYR A 19 25.01 3.55 -0.98
C TYR A 19 25.09 2.04 -0.70
N ILE A 20 24.18 1.49 0.10
CA ILE A 20 24.12 0.04 0.41
C ILE A 20 23.95 -0.77 -0.88
N HIS A 21 23.00 -0.40 -1.73
CA HIS A 21 22.80 -1.07 -3.03
C HIS A 21 24.05 -1.03 -3.91
N SER A 22 24.77 0.11 -3.95
CA SER A 22 26.00 0.24 -4.73
C SER A 22 27.16 -0.64 -4.24
N LYS A 23 27.21 -0.93 -2.93
CA LYS A 23 28.21 -1.82 -2.34
C LYS A 23 27.86 -3.27 -2.58
N LEU A 24 26.57 -3.61 -2.47
CA LEU A 24 26.07 -4.95 -2.72
C LEU A 24 26.23 -5.36 -4.19
N SER A 25 25.87 -4.48 -5.12
CA SER A 25 25.99 -4.75 -6.57
C SER A 25 27.43 -5.00 -7.04
N LYS A 26 28.43 -4.43 -6.34
CA LYS A 26 29.86 -4.67 -6.61
C LYS A 26 30.38 -5.99 -6.05
N LYS A 27 29.68 -6.58 -5.08
CA LYS A 27 30.14 -7.76 -4.32
C LYS A 27 29.43 -9.04 -4.74
N LEU A 28 28.21 -8.94 -5.28
CA LEU A 28 27.39 -10.08 -5.69
C LEU A 28 27.71 -10.52 -7.12
N THR A 29 27.83 -11.83 -7.30
CA THR A 29 27.90 -12.46 -8.63
C THR A 29 26.53 -12.43 -9.31
N ALA A 30 26.45 -12.66 -10.62
CA ALA A 30 25.19 -12.56 -11.37
C ALA A 30 24.04 -13.43 -10.81
N GLY A 31 24.34 -14.50 -10.08
CA GLY A 31 23.36 -15.40 -9.45
C GLY A 31 22.82 -14.95 -8.09
N ASP A 32 23.54 -14.09 -7.36
CA ASP A 32 23.11 -13.62 -6.02
C ASP A 32 22.37 -12.28 -6.05
N ARG A 33 22.26 -11.65 -7.23
CA ARG A 33 21.64 -10.33 -7.38
C ARG A 33 20.22 -10.37 -6.80
N VAL A 34 20.04 -9.67 -5.69
CA VAL A 34 18.72 -9.35 -5.13
C VAL A 34 17.90 -8.78 -6.28
N ARG A 35 16.84 -9.50 -6.70
CA ARG A 35 15.90 -8.98 -7.70
C ARG A 35 15.41 -7.66 -7.15
N GLN A 36 15.76 -6.57 -7.82
CA GLN A 36 15.27 -5.26 -7.47
C GLN A 36 13.75 -5.35 -7.61
N SER A 37 13.04 -5.32 -6.48
CA SER A 37 11.59 -5.30 -6.50
C SER A 37 11.16 -4.08 -7.29
N GLN A 38 10.09 -4.23 -8.06
CA GLN A 38 9.42 -3.07 -8.62
C GLN A 38 8.92 -2.25 -7.44
N SER A 39 9.54 -1.11 -7.18
CA SER A 39 9.09 -0.15 -6.19
C SER A 39 7.94 0.65 -6.79
N ALA A 40 6.83 0.71 -6.08
CA ALA A 40 5.78 1.69 -6.32
C ALA A 40 6.01 2.86 -5.36
N ASP A 41 5.89 4.07 -5.87
CA ASP A 41 5.83 5.27 -5.03
C ASP A 41 4.35 5.54 -4.73
N LEU A 42 3.98 5.50 -3.45
CA LEU A 42 2.61 5.69 -2.99
C LEU A 42 2.60 6.89 -2.04
N GLU A 43 1.80 7.90 -2.38
CA GLU A 43 1.63 9.05 -1.50
C GLU A 43 0.78 8.67 -0.29
N ALA A 44 1.43 8.60 0.88
CA ALA A 44 0.75 8.44 2.16
C ALA A 44 0.16 9.79 2.63
N ARG A 45 -1.06 9.74 3.18
CA ARG A 45 -1.79 10.90 3.71
C ARG A 45 -2.36 10.59 5.09
N ASP A 46 -2.67 11.61 5.88
CA ASP A 46 -3.32 11.44 7.19
C ASP A 46 -4.76 10.92 7.01
N GLY A 47 -5.08 9.79 7.64
CA GLY A 47 -6.38 9.12 7.56
C GLY A 47 -7.51 9.70 8.42
N ARG A 48 -7.26 10.75 9.21
CA ARG A 48 -8.26 11.33 10.15
C ARG A 48 -9.55 11.77 9.46
N THR A 49 -9.46 12.31 8.26
CA THR A 49 -10.62 12.74 7.46
C THR A 49 -11.54 11.55 7.13
N LEU A 50 -10.95 10.36 6.95
CA LEU A 50 -11.63 9.10 6.72
C LEU A 50 -12.00 8.36 8.03
N GLY A 51 -11.65 8.91 9.19
CA GLY A 51 -11.92 8.30 10.50
C GLY A 51 -10.91 7.23 10.91
N SER A 52 -9.75 7.17 10.26
CA SER A 52 -8.61 6.34 10.67
C SER A 52 -7.60 7.17 11.48
N GLY A 53 -6.94 6.53 12.44
CA GLY A 53 -5.76 7.11 13.13
C GLY A 53 -4.45 6.89 12.38
N ASP A 54 -4.49 6.11 11.30
CA ASP A 54 -3.33 5.65 10.55
C ASP A 54 -3.14 6.46 9.25
N TYR A 55 -2.01 6.21 8.58
CA TYR A 55 -1.78 6.72 7.24
C TYR A 55 -2.60 5.94 6.22
N ILE A 56 -3.09 6.66 5.21
CA ILE A 56 -3.83 6.09 4.08
C ILE A 56 -3.06 6.29 2.79
N VAL A 57 -3.18 5.34 1.87
CA VAL A 57 -2.67 5.41 0.50
C VAL A 57 -3.81 5.16 -0.48
N THR A 58 -3.75 5.75 -1.67
CA THR A 58 -4.73 5.48 -2.73
C THR A 58 -4.21 4.39 -3.66
N VAL A 59 -4.99 3.34 -3.84
CA VAL A 59 -4.67 2.19 -4.69
C VAL A 59 -5.77 2.00 -5.73
N GLY A 60 -5.36 1.83 -6.99
CA GLY A 60 -6.27 1.51 -8.09
C GLY A 60 -6.48 0.01 -8.24
N ILE A 61 -7.72 -0.45 -8.14
CA ILE A 61 -8.10 -1.88 -8.25
C ILE A 61 -9.05 -2.08 -9.44
N GLY A 62 -8.87 -3.17 -10.17
CA GLY A 62 -9.79 -3.62 -11.22
C GLY A 62 -9.56 -3.00 -12.60
N THR A 63 -10.39 -3.42 -13.55
CA THR A 63 -10.39 -2.96 -14.95
C THR A 63 -11.84 -2.69 -15.40
N PRO A 64 -12.25 -1.42 -15.59
CA PRO A 64 -11.46 -0.20 -15.47
C PRO A 64 -10.97 0.06 -14.03
N LYS A 65 -9.96 0.92 -13.86
CA LYS A 65 -9.35 1.21 -12.56
C LYS A 65 -10.35 1.91 -11.64
N HIS A 66 -10.52 1.38 -10.43
CA HIS A 66 -11.27 2.00 -9.34
C HIS A 66 -10.32 2.38 -8.20
N ASP A 67 -10.21 3.66 -7.89
CA ASP A 67 -9.33 4.15 -6.82
C ASP A 67 -10.01 4.01 -5.46
N LEU A 68 -9.31 3.43 -4.49
CA LEU A 68 -9.75 3.22 -3.11
C LEU A 68 -8.67 3.73 -2.15
N SER A 69 -9.06 4.32 -1.01
CA SER A 69 -8.09 4.62 0.05
C SER A 69 -8.00 3.46 1.03
N LEU A 70 -6.78 3.01 1.30
CA LEU A 70 -6.49 1.89 2.19
C LEU A 70 -5.55 2.35 3.30
N ILE A 71 -5.69 1.77 4.49
CA ILE A 71 -4.72 1.96 5.58
C ILE A 71 -3.38 1.35 5.15
N PHE A 72 -2.30 2.11 5.30
CA PHE A 72 -0.95 1.64 5.03
C PHE A 72 -0.35 1.01 6.29
N ASP A 73 -0.80 -0.19 6.61
CA ASP A 73 -0.24 -1.00 7.69
C ASP A 73 1.05 -1.68 7.17
N THR A 74 2.04 -1.94 8.03
CA THR A 74 3.29 -2.66 7.68
C THR A 74 3.50 -3.91 8.55
N GLY A 75 2.53 -4.27 9.40
CA GLY A 75 2.59 -5.36 10.37
C GLY A 75 1.79 -6.65 10.09
N SER A 76 0.88 -6.69 9.12
CA SER A 76 0.24 -7.89 8.53
C SER A 76 0.97 -8.48 7.28
N ASP A 77 0.37 -9.47 6.62
CA ASP A 77 0.83 -10.13 5.40
C ASP A 77 -0.26 -10.19 4.30
N LEU A 78 -1.38 -9.50 4.51
CA LEU A 78 -2.57 -9.56 3.69
C LEU A 78 -2.93 -8.15 3.23
N THR A 79 -3.77 -7.99 2.21
CA THR A 79 -4.33 -6.70 1.77
C THR A 79 -5.77 -6.91 1.36
N TRP A 80 -6.66 -6.00 1.79
CA TRP A 80 -8.09 -6.14 1.59
C TRP A 80 -8.81 -4.82 1.42
N THR A 81 -10.01 -4.95 0.85
CA THR A 81 -11.07 -3.95 0.87
C THR A 81 -12.42 -4.65 1.01
N GLN A 82 -13.43 -3.93 1.48
CA GLN A 82 -14.81 -4.41 1.38
C GLN A 82 -15.27 -4.38 -0.07
N CYS A 83 -16.09 -5.36 -0.45
CA CYS A 83 -16.61 -5.46 -1.80
C CYS A 83 -18.07 -5.86 -1.86
N GLU A 84 -18.73 -5.41 -2.92
CA GLU A 84 -20.08 -5.82 -3.26
C GLU A 84 -20.09 -7.04 -4.19
N PRO A 85 -21.06 -7.97 -4.00
CA PRO A 85 -21.96 -8.04 -2.85
C PRO A 85 -21.21 -8.40 -1.57
N CYS A 86 -21.51 -7.68 -0.48
CA CYS A 86 -20.98 -8.02 0.84
C CYS A 86 -21.47 -9.42 1.25
N GLY A 87 -20.78 -10.06 2.20
CA GLY A 87 -20.87 -11.50 2.50
C GLY A 87 -22.26 -12.10 2.78
N ARG A 88 -22.34 -13.21 3.52
CA ARG A 88 -23.60 -14.00 3.62
C ARG A 88 -24.86 -13.23 4.04
N ASN A 89 -24.72 -12.16 4.83
CA ASN A 89 -25.83 -11.33 5.29
C ASN A 89 -26.15 -10.12 4.37
N LYS A 90 -25.48 -9.98 3.22
CA LYS A 90 -25.55 -8.82 2.30
C LYS A 90 -25.36 -7.47 2.99
N THR A 91 -24.72 -7.45 4.16
CA THR A 91 -24.53 -6.24 4.97
C THR A 91 -23.04 -5.92 4.98
N CYS A 92 -22.71 -4.69 4.61
CA CYS A 92 -21.34 -4.20 4.63
C CYS A 92 -21.04 -3.52 5.96
N TYR A 93 -19.77 -3.51 6.36
CA TYR A 93 -19.31 -2.68 7.46
C TYR A 93 -19.44 -1.19 7.07
N PRO A 94 -19.97 -0.33 7.97
CA PRO A 94 -20.11 1.09 7.68
C PRO A 94 -18.74 1.75 7.46
N GLN A 95 -18.52 2.23 6.24
CA GLN A 95 -17.32 2.99 5.88
C GLN A 95 -17.71 4.28 5.18
N LYS A 96 -16.84 5.30 5.24
CA LYS A 96 -17.08 6.61 4.58
C LYS A 96 -16.89 6.54 3.07
N GLU A 97 -15.93 5.75 2.62
CA GLU A 97 -15.60 5.63 1.21
C GLU A 97 -16.46 4.60 0.47
N PRO A 98 -16.56 4.68 -0.87
CA PRO A 98 -17.26 3.69 -1.67
C PRO A 98 -16.72 2.26 -1.47
N ILE A 99 -17.63 1.30 -1.51
CA ILE A 99 -17.29 -0.13 -1.47
C ILE A 99 -17.02 -0.59 -2.90
N PHE A 100 -15.98 -1.41 -3.11
CA PHE A 100 -15.60 -1.86 -4.43
C PHE A 100 -16.61 -2.87 -4.98
N ASN A 101 -17.23 -2.57 -6.13
CA ASN A 101 -18.15 -3.49 -6.78
C ASN A 101 -17.39 -4.40 -7.76
N SER A 102 -17.17 -5.65 -7.35
CA SER A 102 -16.43 -6.62 -8.16
C SER A 102 -17.06 -6.91 -9.51
N SER A 103 -18.39 -6.82 -9.63
CA SER A 103 -19.12 -7.06 -10.88
C SER A 103 -18.87 -5.98 -11.94
N LEU A 104 -18.32 -4.83 -11.56
CA LEU A 104 -17.96 -3.75 -12.48
C LEU A 104 -16.52 -3.86 -13.02
N SER A 105 -15.75 -4.86 -12.55
CA SER A 105 -14.38 -5.09 -12.98
C SER A 105 -14.26 -6.37 -13.81
N SER A 106 -13.59 -6.27 -14.95
CA SER A 106 -13.28 -7.41 -15.82
C SER A 106 -12.08 -8.22 -15.36
N SER A 107 -11.19 -7.64 -14.53
CA SER A 107 -9.96 -8.28 -14.07
C SER A 107 -10.05 -8.86 -12.65
N TYR A 108 -11.21 -8.71 -11.99
CA TYR A 108 -11.33 -8.99 -10.58
C TYR A 108 -12.57 -9.84 -10.26
N PHE A 109 -12.36 -10.98 -9.61
CA PHE A 109 -13.42 -11.97 -9.38
C PHE A 109 -13.76 -12.24 -7.89
N GLN A 110 -12.91 -11.89 -6.92
CA GLN A 110 -13.16 -12.23 -5.51
C GLN A 110 -12.36 -11.34 -4.55
N CYS A 111 -13.06 -10.62 -3.64
CA CYS A 111 -12.42 -9.89 -2.55
C CYS A 111 -12.30 -10.76 -1.29
N PHE A 112 -11.11 -10.78 -0.72
CA PHE A 112 -10.87 -11.30 0.63
C PHE A 112 -10.70 -10.13 1.60
N VAL A 113 -11.22 -10.30 2.81
CA VAL A 113 -11.20 -9.36 3.94
C VAL A 113 -10.01 -9.72 4.84
N LEU A 114 -9.07 -8.78 5.10
CA LEU A 114 -8.04 -8.69 6.19
C LEU A 114 -6.88 -7.71 5.88
N ILE A 115 -6.49 -6.90 6.88
CA ILE A 115 -5.66 -5.64 6.88
C ILE A 115 -4.36 -5.71 6.06
N ALA A 116 -4.02 -4.58 5.39
CA ALA A 116 -2.95 -4.36 4.39
C ALA A 116 -1.51 -4.38 4.95
N VAL A 117 -0.54 -4.97 4.22
CA VAL A 117 0.90 -4.67 4.34
C VAL A 117 1.62 -4.50 3.02
N VAL A 118 2.65 -3.63 3.06
CA VAL A 118 3.82 -3.57 2.18
C VAL A 118 4.19 -4.90 1.53
#